data_AF-A0A2E5HBW8-F1
#
_entry.id   AF-A0A2E5HBW8-F1
#
_cell.length_a   1.000
_cell.length_b   1.000
_cell.length_c   1.000
_cell.angle_alpha   90.00
_cell.angle_beta   90.00
_cell.angle_gamma   90.00
#
_symmetry.space_group_name_H-M   'P 1'
#
loop_
_entity.id
_entity.type
_entity.pdbx_description
1 polymer ?
#
loop_
_entity_poly.entity_id
_entity_poly.type
_entity_poly.pdbx_seq_one_letter_code
_entity_poly.pdbx_strand_id
1 'polypeptide(L)'
;MKNSAILLLDFIIAHLSNSETKIQQEIRLALGQRSDLRLFRNETGKLPDPRTGKWVQFGLAKGSSDLIGFKTIKITPEMIGQEIAQFVSLEIKTERGKLTDIQENWLQKVKSSGGIVGVARTVKDALNILKVS
;
A
#
# COMPACT_ATOMS: atom_id res chain seq x y z
N MET A 1 -13.76 37.32 10.10
CA MET A 1 -13.05 37.19 8.80
C MET A 1 -11.92 36.20 8.98
N LYS A 2 -11.88 35.09 8.24
CA LYS A 2 -10.74 34.16 8.30
C LYS A 2 -9.53 34.83 7.64
N ASN A 3 -8.38 34.78 8.31
CA ASN A 3 -7.17 35.50 7.91
C ASN A 3 -6.64 34.93 6.57
N SER A 4 -6.37 35.78 5.57
CA SER A 4 -5.97 35.35 4.23
C SER A 4 -4.67 34.52 4.21
N ALA A 5 -3.81 34.69 5.22
CA ALA A 5 -2.63 33.87 5.43
C ALA A 5 -2.95 32.42 5.82
N ILE A 6 -4.05 32.18 6.54
CA ILE A 6 -4.52 30.83 6.92
C ILE A 6 -5.07 30.11 5.68
N LEU A 7 -5.83 30.80 4.84
CA LEU A 7 -6.33 30.25 3.57
C LEU A 7 -5.20 29.88 2.61
N LEU A 8 -4.15 30.70 2.55
CA LEU A 8 -2.97 30.41 1.73
C LEU A 8 -2.18 29.20 2.28
N LEU A 9 -2.06 29.09 3.60
CA LEU A 9 -1.40 27.94 4.24
C LEU A 9 -2.20 26.65 4.04
N ASP A 10 -3.53 26.68 4.21
CA ASP A 10 -4.41 25.53 3.95
C ASP A 10 -4.36 25.11 2.47
N PHE A 11 -4.30 26.08 1.54
CA PHE A 11 -4.15 25.83 0.11
C PHE A 11 -2.79 25.17 -0.23
N ILE A 12 -1.71 25.64 0.39
CA ILE A 12 -0.36 25.06 0.24
C ILE A 12 -0.29 23.66 0.85
N ILE A 13 -0.85 23.45 2.05
CA ILE A 13 -0.91 22.14 2.73
C ILE A 13 -1.71 21.14 1.88
N ALA A 14 -2.84 21.56 1.31
CA ALA A 14 -3.66 20.72 0.42
C ALA A 14 -2.89 20.32 -0.86
N HIS A 15 -2.09 21.23 -1.44
CA HIS A 15 -1.28 20.98 -2.63
C HIS A 15 0.04 20.24 -2.34
N LEU A 16 0.51 20.22 -1.09
CA LEU A 16 1.64 19.41 -0.62
C LEU A 16 1.26 17.97 -0.30
N SER A 17 -0.04 17.66 -0.15
CA SER A 17 -0.48 16.27 -0.04
C SER A 17 -0.27 15.58 -1.39
N ASN A 18 0.69 14.66 -1.45
CA ASN A 18 0.91 13.83 -2.63
C ASN A 18 -0.43 13.14 -2.98
N SER A 19 -0.90 13.27 -4.22
CA SER A 19 -2.18 12.69 -4.65
C SER A 19 -2.25 11.18 -4.40
N GLU A 20 -1.10 10.47 -4.43
CA GLU A 20 -1.03 9.05 -4.04
C GLU A 20 -1.31 8.85 -2.55
N THR A 21 -0.87 9.76 -1.68
CA THR A 21 -1.20 9.70 -0.26
C THR A 21 -2.71 9.86 -0.03
N LYS A 22 -3.37 10.77 -0.76
CA LYS A 22 -4.83 10.91 -0.67
C LYS A 22 -5.54 9.61 -1.08
N ILE A 23 -5.18 9.06 -2.25
CA ILE A 23 -5.73 7.78 -2.75
C ILE A 23 -5.49 6.65 -1.75
N GLN A 24 -4.29 6.57 -1.18
CA GLN A 24 -3.94 5.56 -0.18
C GLN A 24 -4.83 5.67 1.07
N GLN A 25 -5.10 6.88 1.58
CA GLN A 25 -5.97 7.05 2.76
C GLN A 25 -7.42 6.66 2.45
N GLU A 26 -7.95 7.04 1.28
CA GLU A 26 -9.29 6.63 0.84
C GLU A 26 -9.40 5.10 0.75
N ILE A 27 -8.40 4.44 0.17
CA ILE A 27 -8.31 2.98 0.11
C ILE A 27 -8.24 2.37 1.51
N ARG A 28 -7.40 2.90 2.40
CA ARG A 28 -7.28 2.40 3.78
C ARG A 28 -8.60 2.49 4.55
N LEU A 29 -9.32 3.62 4.43
CA LEU A 29 -10.61 3.79 5.08
C LEU A 29 -11.64 2.79 4.56
N ALA A 30 -11.70 2.58 3.24
CA ALA A 30 -12.63 1.63 2.63
C ALA A 30 -12.30 0.18 2.99
N LEU A 31 -11.03 -0.21 2.94
CA LEU A 31 -10.58 -1.57 3.24
C LEU A 31 -10.60 -1.88 4.75
N GLY A 32 -10.42 -0.87 5.60
CA GLY A 32 -10.48 -1.02 7.06
C GLY A 32 -11.85 -1.45 7.60
N GLN A 33 -12.91 -1.36 6.78
CA GLN A 33 -14.25 -1.85 7.12
C GLN A 33 -14.42 -3.36 6.91
N ARG A 34 -13.46 -4.03 6.27
CA ARG A 34 -13.53 -5.47 5.97
C ARG A 34 -12.93 -6.30 7.11
N SER A 35 -13.73 -7.17 7.70
CA SER A 35 -13.30 -8.06 8.79
C SER A 35 -12.36 -9.18 8.34
N ASP A 36 -12.35 -9.51 7.04
CA ASP A 36 -11.46 -10.51 6.45
C ASP A 36 -10.08 -9.95 6.09
N LEU A 37 -9.80 -8.66 6.33
CA LEU A 37 -8.54 -8.02 5.97
C LEU A 37 -7.84 -7.40 7.16
N ARG A 38 -6.51 -7.50 7.14
CA ARG A 38 -5.63 -6.73 8.02
C ARG A 38 -4.48 -6.17 7.21
N LEU A 39 -4.57 -4.89 6.87
CA LEU A 39 -3.55 -4.18 6.10
C LEU A 39 -2.89 -3.08 6.95
N PHE A 40 -1.60 -2.90 6.72
CA PHE A 40 -0.75 -1.91 7.35
C PHE A 40 -0.19 -0.99 6.27
N ARG A 41 -0.04 0.29 6.62
CA ARG A 41 0.74 1.22 5.78
C ARG A 41 2.22 0.89 5.94
N ASN A 42 2.88 0.65 4.83
CA ASN A 42 4.30 0.31 4.77
C ASN A 42 5.12 1.55 4.44
N GLU A 43 5.51 2.30 5.46
CA GLU A 43 6.41 3.43 5.29
C GLU A 43 7.82 2.89 5.05
N THR A 44 8.29 2.89 3.80
CA THR A 44 9.66 2.46 3.48
C THR A 44 10.59 3.65 3.42
N GLY A 45 11.77 3.53 4.00
CA GLY A 45 12.73 4.62 4.01
C GLY A 45 13.97 4.35 4.85
N LYS A 46 14.75 5.41 5.04
CA LYS A 46 15.90 5.40 5.94
C LYS A 46 16.09 6.75 6.59
N LEU A 47 16.51 6.75 7.85
CA LEU A 47 16.88 7.94 8.61
C LEU A 47 18.21 7.66 9.32
N PRO A 48 19.07 8.68 9.52
CA PRO A 48 20.29 8.49 10.29
C PRO A 48 19.93 8.35 11.78
N ASP A 49 20.51 7.38 12.47
CA ASP A 49 20.42 7.31 13.93
C ASP A 49 21.18 8.50 14.52
N PRO A 50 20.53 9.43 15.23
CA PRO A 50 21.18 10.62 15.75
C PRO A 50 22.29 10.31 16.77
N ARG A 51 22.32 9.10 17.34
CA ARG A 51 23.32 8.68 18.34
C ARG A 51 24.59 8.12 17.70
N THR A 52 24.47 7.50 16.51
CA THR A 52 25.58 6.75 15.89
C THR A 52 25.93 7.22 14.48
N GLY A 53 25.10 8.04 13.84
CA GLY A 53 25.23 8.47 12.46
C GLY A 53 24.96 7.38 11.41
N LYS A 54 24.69 6.13 11.84
CA LYS A 54 24.40 5.02 10.92
C LYS A 54 22.99 5.11 10.37
N TRP A 55 22.80 4.70 9.12
CA TRP A 55 21.47 4.61 8.51
C TRP A 55 20.66 3.48 9.12
N VAL A 56 19.46 3.80 9.58
CA VAL A 56 18.43 2.82 9.97
C VAL A 56 17.42 2.75 8.83
N GLN A 57 17.25 1.57 8.25
CA GLN A 57 16.21 1.30 7.26
C GLN A 57 14.95 0.80 7.95
N PHE A 58 13.80 1.25 7.47
CA PHE A 58 12.48 0.88 7.98
C PHE A 58 11.51 0.57 6.83
N GLY A 59 10.38 -0.02 7.19
CA GLY A 59 9.46 -0.65 6.25
C GLY A 59 9.89 -2.09 5.93
N LEU A 60 9.13 -2.75 5.06
CA LEU A 60 9.32 -4.18 4.78
C LEU A 60 10.55 -4.46 3.90
N ALA A 61 10.62 -3.84 2.73
CA ALA A 61 11.75 -3.92 1.80
C ALA A 61 11.76 -2.75 0.82
N LYS A 62 12.91 -2.42 0.24
CA LYS A 62 12.97 -1.43 -0.85
C LYS A 62 12.10 -1.89 -2.02
N GLY A 63 11.14 -1.06 -2.42
CA GLY A 63 10.19 -1.36 -3.51
C GLY A 63 9.02 -2.26 -3.10
N SER A 64 8.93 -2.66 -1.84
CA SER A 64 7.70 -3.27 -1.32
C SER A 64 6.53 -2.30 -1.34
N SER A 65 5.32 -2.82 -1.51
CA SER A 65 4.15 -2.00 -1.77
C SER A 65 3.71 -1.13 -0.59
N ASP A 66 2.96 -0.08 -0.91
CA ASP A 66 2.39 0.88 0.03
C ASP A 66 1.52 0.28 1.14
N LEU A 67 0.66 -0.68 0.80
CA LEU A 67 -0.17 -1.41 1.76
C LEU A 67 0.19 -2.89 1.73
N ILE A 68 0.51 -3.43 2.90
CA ILE A 68 0.88 -4.84 3.07
C ILE A 68 0.07 -5.47 4.19
N GLY A 69 -0.11 -6.78 4.16
CA GLY A 69 -0.74 -7.50 5.25
C GLY A 69 -1.30 -8.83 4.79
N PHE A 70 -2.50 -9.18 5.26
CA PHE A 70 -3.12 -10.44 4.90
C PHE A 70 -4.63 -10.34 4.71
N LYS A 71 -5.15 -11.31 3.97
CA LYS A 71 -6.58 -11.62 3.86
C LYS A 71 -6.81 -12.97 4.53
N THR A 72 -7.81 -13.07 5.39
CA THR A 72 -8.23 -14.35 5.98
C THR A 72 -9.20 -15.03 5.04
N ILE A 73 -8.87 -16.23 4.57
CA ILE A 73 -9.76 -17.08 3.78
C ILE A 73 -10.05 -18.39 4.52
N LYS A 74 -11.21 -18.97 4.23
CA LYS A 74 -11.50 -20.35 4.62
C LYS A 74 -10.93 -21.27 3.54
N ILE A 75 -10.04 -22.18 3.95
CA ILE A 75 -9.47 -23.19 3.04
C ILE A 75 -10.58 -24.15 2.59
N THR A 76 -10.63 -24.44 1.29
CA THR A 76 -11.55 -25.41 0.68
C THR A 76 -10.78 -26.68 0.27
N PRO A 77 -11.47 -27.83 0.03
CA PRO A 77 -10.80 -29.06 -0.39
C PRO A 77 -9.97 -28.92 -1.67
N GLU A 78 -10.39 -28.07 -2.61
CA GLU A 78 -9.68 -27.82 -3.89
C GLU A 78 -8.33 -27.12 -3.67
N MET A 79 -8.15 -26.48 -2.52
CA MET A 79 -6.91 -25.79 -2.14
C MET A 79 -5.90 -26.74 -1.49
N ILE A 80 -6.27 -27.98 -1.19
CA ILE A 80 -5.35 -28.97 -0.59
C ILE A 80 -4.22 -29.26 -1.58
N GLY A 81 -2.98 -29.12 -1.12
CA GLY A 81 -1.78 -29.31 -1.93
C GLY A 81 -1.31 -28.07 -2.69
N GLN A 82 -2.00 -26.93 -2.58
CA GLN A 82 -1.56 -25.66 -3.15
C GLN A 82 -0.65 -24.89 -2.18
N GLU A 83 0.34 -24.18 -2.72
CA GLU A 83 1.12 -23.19 -1.98
C GLU A 83 0.35 -21.86 -1.94
N ILE A 84 0.07 -21.35 -0.73
CA ILE A 84 -0.71 -20.14 -0.55
C ILE A 84 0.04 -19.17 0.36
N ALA A 85 0.46 -18.05 -0.20
CA ALA A 85 0.77 -16.87 0.60
C ALA A 85 -0.49 -16.01 0.69
N GLN A 86 -1.25 -16.06 1.79
CA GLN A 86 -2.39 -15.14 2.02
C GLN A 86 -1.95 -13.67 2.25
N PHE A 87 -0.73 -13.35 1.84
CA PHE A 87 -0.15 -12.03 1.87
C PHE A 87 -0.80 -11.14 0.82
N VAL A 88 -1.16 -9.93 1.23
CA VAL A 88 -1.74 -8.90 0.36
C VAL A 88 -0.68 -7.79 0.19
N SER A 89 -0.46 -7.37 -1.06
CA SER A 89 0.44 -6.27 -1.42
C SER A 89 -0.23 -5.34 -2.43
N LEU A 90 -0.65 -4.16 -2.00
CA LEU A 90 -1.26 -3.16 -2.87
C LEU A 90 -0.33 -1.96 -3.04
N GLU A 91 0.12 -1.74 -4.28
CA GLU A 91 0.89 -0.56 -4.67
C GLU A 91 -0.08 0.54 -5.08
N ILE A 92 0.06 1.74 -4.52
CA ILE A 92 -0.81 2.87 -4.82
C ILE A 92 -0.12 3.75 -5.86
N LYS A 93 -0.85 4.10 -6.92
CA LYS A 93 -0.38 5.04 -7.93
C LYS A 93 -1.47 6.03 -8.31
N THR A 94 -1.09 7.24 -8.69
CA THR A 94 -2.00 8.15 -9.41
C THR A 94 -2.41 7.54 -10.75
N GLU A 95 -3.38 8.11 -11.47
CA GLU A 95 -3.78 7.63 -12.81
C GLU A 95 -2.58 7.42 -13.76
N ARG A 96 -1.59 8.33 -13.74
CA ARG A 96 -0.40 8.30 -14.61
C ARG A 96 0.84 7.71 -13.93
N GLY A 97 0.78 7.41 -12.63
CA GLY A 97 1.91 6.88 -11.87
C GLY A 97 2.36 5.53 -12.41
N LYS A 98 3.67 5.36 -12.60
CA LYS A 98 4.28 4.14 -13.12
C LYS A 98 4.98 3.37 -12.01
N LEU A 99 5.05 2.05 -12.16
CA LEU A 99 5.92 1.21 -11.36
C LEU A 99 7.38 1.51 -11.73
N THR A 100 8.25 1.42 -10.73
CA THR A 100 9.68 1.24 -10.97
C THR A 100 9.99 -0.26 -11.13
N ASP A 101 11.11 -0.60 -11.76
CA ASP A 101 11.52 -1.99 -11.97
C ASP A 101 11.58 -2.80 -10.67
N ILE A 102 12.01 -2.18 -9.56
CA ILE A 102 12.09 -2.86 -8.26
C ILE A 102 10.70 -3.14 -7.70
N GLN A 103 9.76 -2.21 -7.87
CA GLN A 103 8.36 -2.42 -7.45
C GLN A 103 7.68 -3.49 -8.31
N GLU A 104 7.95 -3.51 -9.62
CA GLU A 104 7.46 -4.56 -10.50
C GLU A 104 8.00 -5.93 -10.10
N ASN A 105 9.31 -6.04 -9.85
CA ASN A 105 9.94 -7.26 -9.35
C ASN A 105 9.33 -7.73 -8.02
N TRP A 106 9.04 -6.82 -7.10
CA TRP A 106 8.35 -7.13 -5.84
C TRP A 106 6.97 -7.74 -6.10
N LEU A 107 6.14 -7.07 -6.91
CA LEU A 107 4.79 -7.54 -7.21
C LEU A 107 4.81 -8.92 -7.89
N GLN A 108 5.72 -9.14 -8.84
CA GLN A 108 5.86 -10.45 -9.49
C GLN A 108 6.29 -11.55 -8.52
N LYS A 109 7.20 -11.26 -7.59
CA LYS A 109 7.64 -12.24 -6.61
C LYS A 109 6.52 -12.63 -5.66
N VAL A 110 5.76 -11.66 -5.16
CA VAL A 110 4.63 -11.94 -4.27
C VAL A 110 3.53 -12.71 -5.03
N LYS A 111 3.20 -12.31 -6.27
CA LYS A 111 2.22 -13.01 -7.11
C LYS A 111 2.60 -14.47 -7.38
N SER A 112 3.83 -14.72 -7.82
CA SER A 112 4.33 -16.06 -8.12
C SER A 112 4.44 -16.96 -6.88
N SER A 113 4.41 -16.38 -5.68
CA SER A 113 4.39 -17.12 -4.41
C SER A 113 2.95 -17.32 -3.87
N GLY A 114 1.92 -17.07 -4.69
CA GLY A 114 0.51 -17.22 -4.32
C GLY A 114 -0.11 -16.04 -3.58
N GLY A 115 0.57 -14.88 -3.55
CA GLY A 115 0.09 -13.65 -2.92
C GLY A 115 -0.92 -12.86 -3.76
N ILE A 116 -1.77 -12.09 -3.07
CA ILE A 116 -2.71 -11.16 -3.70
C ILE A 116 -1.98 -9.83 -3.94
N VAL A 117 -1.79 -9.47 -5.21
CA VAL A 117 -1.08 -8.24 -5.58
C VAL A 117 -1.83 -7.41 -6.60
N GLY A 118 -1.61 -6.10 -6.58
CA GLY A 118 -2.02 -5.24 -7.68
C GLY A 118 -1.67 -3.78 -7.47
N VAL A 119 -1.77 -3.03 -8.56
CA VAL A 119 -1.67 -1.56 -8.54
C VAL A 119 -3.07 -0.98 -8.41
N ALA A 120 -3.34 -0.27 -7.31
CA ALA A 120 -4.60 0.39 -7.08
C ALA A 120 -4.47 1.90 -7.33
N ARG A 121 -5.34 2.43 -8.19
CA ARG A 121 -5.42 3.88 -8.49
C ARG A 121 -6.68 4.50 -7.89
N THR A 122 -7.61 3.65 -7.47
CA THR A 122 -8.87 4.01 -6.85
C THR A 122 -9.26 2.98 -5.79
N VAL A 123 -10.24 3.32 -4.94
CA VAL A 123 -10.90 2.36 -4.03
C VAL A 123 -11.48 1.16 -4.79
N LYS A 124 -12.05 1.40 -5.98
CA LYS A 124 -12.65 0.34 -6.80
C LYS A 124 -11.58 -0.67 -7.27
N ASP A 125 -10.41 -0.20 -7.67
CA ASP A 125 -9.31 -1.08 -8.07
C ASP A 125 -8.87 -1.96 -6.91
N ALA A 126 -8.64 -1.36 -5.74
CA ALA A 126 -8.25 -2.09 -4.54
C ALA A 126 -9.26 -3.19 -4.18
N LEU A 127 -10.56 -2.86 -4.21
CA LEU A 127 -11.62 -3.84 -3.96
C LEU A 127 -11.64 -4.97 -5.00
N ASN A 128 -11.41 -4.65 -6.28
CA ASN A 128 -11.37 -5.65 -7.34
C ASN A 128 -10.17 -6.58 -7.22
N ILE A 129 -8.98 -6.06 -6.92
CA ILE A 129 -7.78 -6.87 -6.66
C ILE A 129 -8.05 -7.90 -5.55
N LEU A 130 -8.75 -7.49 -4.49
CA LEU A 130 -9.04 -8.33 -3.33
C LEU A 130 -10.18 -9.34 -3.52
N LYS A 131 -10.93 -9.24 -4.62
CA LYS A 131 -11.97 -10.21 -5.00
C LYS A 131 -11.39 -11.43 -5.71
N VAL A 132 -10.18 -11.33 -6.26
CA VAL A 132 -9.52 -12.46 -6.90
C VAL A 132 -9.08 -13.44 -5.80
N SER A 133 -9.83 -14.54 -5.68
CA SER A 133 -9.51 -15.74 -4.93
C SER A 133 -10.14 -16.91 -5.66
#